data_AF-A0A952SLC4-F1
#
_entry.id   AF-A0A952SLC4-F1
#
_cell.length_a   1.000
_cell.length_b   1.000
_cell.length_c   1.000
_cell.angle_alpha   90.00
_cell.angle_beta   90.00
_cell.angle_gamma   90.00
#
_symmetry.space_group_name_H-M   'P 1'
#
loop_
_entity.id
_entity.type
_entity.pdbx_description
1 polymer ?
#
loop_
_entity_poly.entity_id
_entity_poly.type
_entity_poly.pdbx_seq_one_letter_code
_entity_poly.pdbx_strand_id
1 'polypeptide(L)'
;MQPSAAHRLANRGLDVKLCLVEADHLEEVPTFQRTIFRSTQGKEVDAASLSAEPVDLILDGLIRYGLRSAPRSLVADSIRWSNGTGPPILALDVPSGVDTTTGHRPGDCIPPHWTMTLALPKTGLLPERTGQLFLAGIGIPEQTYRRLGLSYVNPFAKGFWVQLICRS
;
A
#
# COMPACT_ATOMS: atom_id res chain seq x y z
N MET A 1 1.04 -1.47 -7.78
CA MET A 1 0.44 -0.32 -7.05
C MET A 1 -1.09 -0.39 -7.15
N GLN A 2 -1.83 0.13 -6.16
CA GLN A 2 -3.31 0.18 -6.20
C GLN A 2 -3.81 1.20 -7.27
N PRO A 3 -4.70 0.82 -8.20
CA PRO A 3 -5.14 1.73 -9.28
C PRO A 3 -5.90 2.98 -8.79
N SER A 4 -6.51 2.92 -7.60
CA SER A 4 -7.24 4.07 -7.03
C SER A 4 -6.31 5.20 -6.58
N ALA A 5 -5.16 4.87 -5.98
CA ALA A 5 -4.14 5.86 -5.64
C ALA A 5 -3.50 6.44 -6.91
N ALA A 6 -3.22 5.57 -7.89
CA ALA A 6 -2.56 5.93 -9.13
C ALA A 6 -3.33 7.00 -9.92
N HIS A 7 -4.65 6.85 -10.15
CA HIS A 7 -5.40 7.84 -10.93
C HIS A 7 -5.54 9.18 -10.19
N ARG A 8 -5.62 9.17 -8.86
CA ARG A 8 -5.70 10.41 -8.05
C ARG A 8 -4.39 11.21 -8.06
N LEU A 9 -3.26 10.53 -8.21
CA LEU A 9 -1.95 11.17 -8.38
C LEU A 9 -1.80 11.70 -9.81
N ALA A 10 -2.20 10.92 -10.81
CA ALA A 10 -2.19 11.35 -12.21
C ALA A 10 -3.10 12.59 -12.43
N ASN A 11 -4.28 12.61 -11.81
CA ASN A 11 -5.18 13.77 -11.83
C ASN A 11 -4.61 15.03 -11.16
N ARG A 12 -3.55 14.89 -10.35
CA ARG A 12 -2.82 16.02 -9.76
C ARG A 12 -1.63 16.47 -10.62
N GLY A 13 -1.49 15.94 -11.84
CA GLY A 13 -0.42 16.31 -12.77
C GLY A 13 0.90 15.57 -12.53
N LEU A 14 0.95 14.58 -11.65
CA LEU A 14 2.15 13.77 -11.44
C LEU A 14 2.36 12.78 -12.59
N ASP A 15 3.62 12.47 -12.90
CA ASP A 15 3.96 11.36 -13.80
C ASP A 15 3.85 10.04 -13.05
N VAL A 16 2.80 9.28 -13.36
CA VAL A 16 2.46 8.05 -12.64
C VAL A 16 2.62 6.86 -13.56
N LYS A 17 3.48 5.94 -13.14
CA LYS A 17 3.63 4.62 -13.74
C LYS A 17 2.92 3.58 -12.87
N LEU A 18 1.95 2.88 -13.43
CA LEU A 18 1.22 1.82 -12.77
C LEU A 18 1.73 0.46 -13.25
N CYS A 19 2.43 -0.25 -12.38
CA CYS A 19 2.73 -1.66 -12.56
C CYS A 19 1.72 -2.52 -11.78
N LEU A 20 1.07 -3.44 -12.49
CA LEU A 20 0.14 -4.43 -11.94
C LEU A 20 0.75 -5.81 -12.12
N VAL A 21 0.98 -6.50 -11.01
CA VAL A 21 1.33 -7.92 -11.02
C VAL A 21 0.01 -8.69 -11.05
N GLU A 22 -0.07 -9.71 -11.92
CA GLU A 22 -1.28 -10.55 -12.09
C GLU A 22 -2.53 -9.76 -12.54
N ALA A 23 -2.37 -8.90 -13.55
CA ALA A 23 -3.45 -8.03 -14.07
C ALA A 23 -4.69 -8.79 -14.59
N ASP A 24 -4.57 -10.09 -14.88
CA ASP A 24 -5.64 -10.96 -15.37
C ASP A 24 -6.54 -11.53 -14.26
N HIS A 25 -6.14 -11.35 -12.99
CA HIS A 25 -6.86 -11.85 -11.82
C HIS A 25 -7.49 -10.73 -10.97
N LEU A 26 -7.66 -9.54 -11.55
CA LEU A 26 -8.27 -8.41 -10.86
C LEU A 26 -9.76 -8.65 -10.63
N GLU A 27 -10.19 -8.46 -9.38
CA GLU A 27 -11.61 -8.38 -9.04
C GLU A 27 -12.27 -7.15 -9.71
N GLU A 28 -13.60 -7.08 -9.62
CA GLU A 28 -14.41 -6.05 -10.27
C GLU A 28 -13.98 -4.61 -9.90
N VAL A 29 -13.74 -4.34 -8.62
CA VAL A 29 -13.39 -3.00 -8.13
C VAL A 29 -11.99 -2.56 -8.62
N PRO A 30 -10.90 -3.34 -8.45
CA PRO A 30 -9.60 -3.01 -9.05
C PRO A 30 -9.66 -2.84 -10.57
N THR A 31 -10.46 -3.63 -11.28
CA THR A 31 -10.66 -3.51 -12.73
C THR A 31 -11.26 -2.17 -13.11
N PHE A 32 -12.33 -1.76 -12.43
CA PHE A 32 -12.94 -0.44 -12.65
C PHE A 32 -11.96 0.71 -12.39
N GLN A 33 -11.16 0.60 -11.31
CA GLN A 33 -10.16 1.61 -10.99
C GLN A 33 -9.00 1.67 -12.01
N ARG A 34 -8.64 0.53 -12.62
CA ARG A 34 -7.68 0.47 -13.75
C ARG A 34 -8.24 1.19 -14.98
N THR A 35 -9.54 1.02 -15.28
CA THR A 35 -10.21 1.76 -16.38
C THR A 35 -10.16 3.27 -16.16
N ILE A 36 -10.43 3.75 -14.93
CA ILE A 36 -10.28 5.16 -14.59
C ILE A 36 -8.83 5.63 -14.75
N PHE A 37 -7.85 4.84 -14.31
CA PHE A 37 -6.45 5.21 -14.48
C PHE A 37 -6.08 5.36 -15.96
N ARG A 38 -6.56 4.46 -16.82
CA ARG A 38 -6.32 4.52 -18.28
C ARG A 38 -6.93 5.75 -18.96
N SER A 39 -7.91 6.42 -18.33
CA SER A 39 -8.43 7.70 -18.83
C SER A 39 -7.62 8.92 -18.34
N THR A 40 -6.53 8.72 -17.60
CA THR A 40 -5.61 9.78 -17.16
C THR A 40 -4.36 9.81 -18.05
N GLN A 41 -3.44 10.75 -17.77
CA GLN A 41 -2.12 10.81 -18.40
C GLN A 41 -1.12 9.74 -17.90
N GLY A 42 -1.50 8.97 -16.88
CA GLY A 42 -0.63 7.94 -16.30
C GLY A 42 -0.39 6.77 -17.27
N LYS A 43 0.77 6.11 -17.12
CA LYS A 43 1.20 5.02 -17.99
C LYS A 43 1.11 3.68 -17.25
N GLU A 44 0.46 2.71 -17.86
CA GLU A 44 0.54 1.33 -17.41
C GLU A 44 1.84 0.72 -17.96
N VAL A 45 2.62 0.06 -17.10
CA VAL A 45 3.93 -0.53 -17.45
C VAL A 45 4.02 -1.94 -16.92
N ASP A 46 4.69 -2.80 -17.67
CA ASP A 46 5.00 -4.15 -17.23
C ASP A 46 6.13 -4.13 -16.20
N ALA A 47 6.14 -5.14 -15.30
CA ALA A 47 7.20 -5.28 -14.30
C ALA A 47 8.60 -5.35 -14.91
N ALA A 48 8.72 -5.94 -16.11
CA ALA A 48 9.98 -6.02 -16.86
C ALA A 48 10.47 -4.65 -17.37
N SER A 49 9.57 -3.69 -17.55
CA SER A 49 9.87 -2.34 -18.05
C SER A 49 10.17 -1.32 -16.94
N LEU A 50 10.00 -1.70 -15.67
CA LEU A 50 10.25 -0.83 -14.52
C LEU A 50 11.72 -0.38 -14.43
N SER A 51 12.67 -1.15 -14.98
CA SER A 51 14.11 -0.91 -14.85
C SER A 51 14.68 0.26 -15.67
N ALA A 52 13.91 0.84 -16.60
CA ALA A 52 14.46 1.72 -17.63
C ALA A 52 14.57 3.20 -17.20
N GLU A 53 13.81 3.67 -16.21
CA GLU A 53 13.75 5.09 -15.87
C GLU A 53 13.72 5.32 -14.36
N PRO A 54 14.47 6.31 -13.84
CA PRO A 54 14.44 6.66 -12.42
C PRO A 54 13.06 7.14 -12.00
N VAL A 55 12.67 6.87 -10.76
CA VAL A 55 11.43 7.34 -10.13
C VAL A 55 11.75 8.05 -8.82
N ASP A 56 10.94 9.03 -8.44
CA ASP A 56 11.17 9.79 -7.18
C ASP A 56 10.58 9.10 -5.94
N LEU A 57 9.60 8.22 -6.14
CA LEU A 57 8.86 7.54 -5.06
C LEU A 57 8.25 6.23 -5.58
N ILE A 58 8.33 5.18 -4.76
CA ILE A 58 7.63 3.92 -5.03
C ILE A 58 6.44 3.80 -4.09
N LEU A 59 5.26 3.52 -4.64
CA LEU A 59 4.09 3.14 -3.84
C LEU A 59 3.92 1.62 -3.86
N ASP A 60 4.18 1.02 -2.71
CA ASP A 60 3.94 -0.39 -2.51
C ASP A 60 2.46 -0.64 -2.20
N GLY A 61 1.90 -1.60 -2.93
CA GLY A 61 0.56 -2.13 -2.74
C GLY A 61 0.42 -3.44 -3.49
N LEU A 62 1.50 -4.23 -3.53
CA LEU A 62 1.54 -5.52 -4.21
C LEU A 62 0.70 -6.55 -3.45
N ILE A 63 0.74 -6.51 -2.11
CA ILE A 63 -0.01 -7.42 -1.23
C ILE A 63 -0.70 -6.60 -0.14
N ARG A 64 -2.03 -6.70 -0.03
CA ARG A 64 -2.81 -5.98 1.01
C ARG A 64 -3.26 -6.87 2.17
N TYR A 65 -3.78 -8.06 1.87
CA TYR A 65 -4.35 -8.98 2.84
C TYR A 65 -4.05 -10.42 2.45
N GLY A 66 -3.96 -11.31 3.45
CA GLY A 66 -3.95 -12.75 3.20
C GLY A 66 -2.61 -13.32 2.74
N LEU A 67 -1.48 -12.69 3.08
CA LEU A 67 -0.18 -13.34 2.95
C LEU A 67 -0.18 -14.60 3.81
N ARG A 68 -0.27 -15.77 3.18
CA ARG A 68 -0.21 -17.07 3.87
C ARG A 68 1.13 -17.77 3.69
N SER A 69 1.94 -17.30 2.75
CA SER A 69 3.25 -17.86 2.40
C SER A 69 4.16 -16.78 1.80
N ALA A 70 5.45 -17.11 1.64
CA ALA A 70 6.43 -16.21 1.03
C ALA A 70 5.96 -15.70 -0.34
N PRO A 71 6.21 -14.40 -0.68
CA PRO A 71 6.03 -13.92 -2.03
C PRO A 71 6.82 -14.75 -3.03
N ARG A 72 6.24 -15.00 -4.22
CA ARG A 72 6.86 -15.82 -5.28
C ARG A 72 6.72 -15.14 -6.63
N SER A 73 7.50 -15.60 -7.60
CA SER A 73 7.44 -15.16 -8.99
C SER A 73 7.48 -13.62 -9.12
N LEU A 74 6.65 -13.04 -9.99
CA LEU A 74 6.61 -11.61 -10.30
C LEU A 74 6.43 -10.71 -9.07
N VAL A 75 5.73 -11.17 -8.03
CA VAL A 75 5.59 -10.41 -6.78
C VAL A 75 6.94 -10.31 -6.06
N ALA A 76 7.67 -11.43 -5.94
CA ALA A 76 8.99 -11.43 -5.32
C ALA A 76 10.00 -10.63 -6.15
N ASP A 77 9.96 -10.75 -7.48
CA ASP A 77 10.80 -9.95 -8.39
C ASP A 77 10.53 -8.46 -8.24
N SER A 78 9.26 -8.07 -8.15
CA SER A 78 8.86 -6.67 -7.95
C SER A 78 9.31 -6.12 -6.59
N ILE A 79 9.27 -6.94 -5.53
CA ILE A 79 9.79 -6.57 -4.21
C ILE A 79 11.30 -6.36 -4.29
N ARG A 80 12.05 -7.31 -4.88
CA ARG A 80 13.51 -7.20 -5.03
C ARG A 80 13.92 -5.99 -5.87
N TRP A 81 13.22 -5.74 -6.97
CA TRP A 81 13.43 -4.54 -7.78
C TRP A 81 13.21 -3.27 -6.95
N SER A 82 12.09 -3.18 -6.24
CA SER A 82 11.77 -2.01 -5.40
C SER A 82 12.88 -1.76 -4.37
N ASN A 83 13.36 -2.82 -3.72
CA ASN A 83 14.41 -2.75 -2.71
C ASN A 83 15.79 -2.34 -3.29
N GLY A 84 16.05 -2.61 -4.58
CA GLY A 84 17.33 -2.35 -5.23
C GLY A 84 17.44 -1.01 -5.96
N THR A 85 16.35 -0.27 -6.11
CA THR A 85 16.32 0.94 -6.96
C THR A 85 16.79 2.21 -6.26
N GLY A 86 16.58 2.33 -4.93
CA GLY A 86 17.05 3.47 -4.12
C GLY A 86 16.01 4.53 -3.72
N PRO A 87 14.95 4.86 -4.49
CA PRO A 87 13.92 5.81 -4.09
C PRO A 87 13.21 5.40 -2.80
N PRO A 88 12.66 6.37 -2.05
CA PRO A 88 11.85 6.05 -0.89
C PRO A 88 10.61 5.25 -1.27
N ILE A 89 10.17 4.38 -0.34
CA ILE A 89 9.02 3.51 -0.54
C ILE A 89 7.94 3.87 0.48
N LEU A 90 6.73 4.16 -0.01
CA LEU A 90 5.51 4.31 0.79
C LEU A 90 4.63 3.07 0.61
N ALA A 91 4.47 2.29 1.67
CA ALA A 91 3.56 1.16 1.70
C ALA A 91 2.12 1.61 1.95
N LEU A 92 1.19 1.09 1.15
CA LEU A 92 -0.24 1.32 1.29
C LEU A 92 -0.87 0.15 2.05
N ASP A 93 -1.50 0.48 3.16
CA ASP A 93 -2.13 -0.42 4.12
C ASP A 93 -1.16 -1.23 4.99
N VAL A 94 -0.42 -2.15 4.36
CA VAL A 94 0.59 -3.02 4.99
C VAL A 94 1.74 -3.21 4.00
N PRO A 95 3.01 -3.21 4.45
CA PRO A 95 4.14 -3.46 3.56
C PRO A 95 4.06 -4.88 2.97
N SER A 96 4.26 -4.99 1.67
CA SER A 96 4.20 -6.27 0.97
C SER A 96 5.25 -7.23 1.52
N GLY A 97 4.83 -8.48 1.75
CA GLY A 97 5.66 -9.52 2.38
C GLY A 97 5.60 -9.55 3.92
N VAL A 98 4.77 -8.70 4.55
CA VAL A 98 4.49 -8.73 5.99
C VAL A 98 3.12 -9.37 6.26
N ASP A 99 3.08 -10.32 7.19
CA ASP A 99 1.83 -10.88 7.70
C ASP A 99 1.07 -9.83 8.54
N THR A 100 -0.18 -9.56 8.17
CA THR A 100 -0.98 -8.49 8.77
C THR A 100 -1.31 -8.74 10.24
N THR A 101 -1.23 -9.98 10.71
CA THR A 101 -1.66 -10.35 12.06
C THR A 101 -0.48 -10.47 13.02
N THR A 102 0.59 -11.11 12.56
CA THR A 102 1.76 -11.49 13.37
C THR A 102 2.98 -10.61 13.14
N GLY A 103 3.04 -9.91 12.00
CA GLY A 103 4.23 -9.18 11.56
C GLY A 103 5.36 -10.09 11.04
N HIS A 104 5.10 -11.39 10.90
CA HIS A 104 6.06 -12.34 10.35
C HIS A 104 6.38 -12.05 8.88
N ARG A 105 7.61 -12.36 8.46
CA ARG A 105 8.13 -12.15 7.10
C ARG A 105 8.64 -13.47 6.55
N PRO A 106 7.79 -14.25 5.85
CA PRO A 106 8.18 -15.57 5.38
C PRO A 106 9.20 -15.55 4.22
N GLY A 107 9.58 -14.38 3.71
CA GLY A 107 10.53 -14.22 2.61
C GLY A 107 10.79 -12.74 2.31
N ASP A 108 10.93 -12.41 1.03
CA ASP A 108 11.13 -11.03 0.57
C ASP A 108 10.02 -10.10 1.08
N CYS A 109 10.43 -8.95 1.61
CA CYS A 109 9.52 -7.92 2.09
C CYS A 109 9.97 -6.54 1.65
N ILE A 110 9.02 -5.62 1.54
CA ILE A 110 9.31 -4.21 1.36
C ILE A 110 9.73 -3.60 2.72
N PRO A 111 10.89 -2.92 2.79
CA PRO A 111 11.28 -2.08 3.92
C PRO A 111 10.85 -0.62 3.63
N PRO A 112 9.63 -0.22 4.01
CA PRO A 112 9.11 1.10 3.68
C PRO A 112 9.79 2.20 4.50
N HIS A 113 9.87 3.39 3.91
CA HIS A 113 10.17 4.62 4.64
C HIS A 113 8.93 5.07 5.44
N TRP A 114 7.76 4.90 4.84
CA TRP A 114 6.47 5.25 5.41
C TRP A 114 5.44 4.16 5.13
N THR A 115 4.52 3.93 6.05
CA THR A 115 3.35 3.08 5.84
C THR A 115 2.09 3.87 6.12
N MET A 116 1.15 3.90 5.18
CA MET A 116 -0.18 4.49 5.36
C MET A 116 -1.22 3.38 5.58
N THR A 117 -1.51 3.04 6.83
CA THR A 117 -2.50 2.02 7.17
C THR A 117 -3.93 2.55 7.14
N LEU A 118 -4.89 1.72 6.73
CA LEU A 118 -6.28 2.14 6.51
C LEU A 118 -7.21 1.60 7.60
N ALA A 119 -8.22 2.41 7.96
CA ALA A 119 -9.26 2.12 8.95
C ALA A 119 -8.76 1.98 10.41
N LEU A 120 -8.04 0.89 10.71
CA LEU A 120 -7.40 0.64 11.99
C LEU A 120 -6.02 0.01 11.75
N PRO A 121 -5.04 0.27 12.62
CA PRO A 121 -3.73 -0.39 12.53
C PRO A 121 -3.89 -1.90 12.75
N LYS A 122 -3.31 -2.68 11.85
CA LYS A 122 -3.29 -4.14 11.95
C LYS A 122 -2.26 -4.55 13.02
N THR A 123 -2.51 -5.65 13.72
CA THR A 123 -1.65 -6.11 14.83
C THR A 123 -0.24 -6.49 14.38
N GLY A 124 -0.08 -6.92 13.14
CA GLY A 124 1.23 -7.24 12.56
C GLY A 124 2.05 -6.03 12.09
N LEU A 125 1.52 -4.80 12.21
CA LEU A 125 2.26 -3.57 11.87
C LEU A 125 3.22 -3.17 13.00
N LEU A 126 4.26 -3.98 13.18
CA LEU A 126 5.29 -3.72 14.18
C LEU A 126 6.14 -2.48 13.79
N PRO A 127 6.56 -1.63 14.74
CA PRO A 127 7.30 -0.40 14.46
C PRO A 127 8.55 -0.61 13.58
N GLU A 128 9.29 -1.69 13.82
CA GLU A 128 10.50 -2.06 13.09
C GLU A 128 10.27 -2.60 11.67
N ARG A 129 9.01 -2.60 11.19
CA ARG A 129 8.61 -3.11 9.88
C ARG A 129 7.90 -2.08 9.01
N THR A 130 7.50 -0.95 9.57
CA THR A 130 6.58 -0.02 8.93
C THR A 130 7.21 1.33 8.58
N GLY A 131 8.45 1.57 9.01
CA GLY A 131 9.02 2.89 8.97
C GLY A 131 8.18 3.84 9.82
N GLN A 132 7.94 5.05 9.34
CA GLN A 132 6.96 5.94 9.97
C GLN A 132 5.54 5.49 9.62
N LEU A 133 4.75 5.16 10.64
CA LEU A 133 3.39 4.67 10.47
C LEU A 133 2.38 5.83 10.52
N PHE A 134 1.51 5.91 9.53
CA PHE A 134 0.36 6.80 9.49
C PHE A 134 -0.93 5.99 9.41
N LEU A 135 -1.98 6.51 10.02
CA LEU A 135 -3.34 5.99 9.92
C LEU A 135 -4.15 6.95 9.04
N ALA A 136 -4.85 6.43 8.03
CA ALA A 136 -5.82 7.18 7.24
C ALA A 136 -7.25 6.67 7.43
N GLY A 137 -8.18 7.62 7.57
CA GLY A 137 -9.60 7.36 7.67
C GLY A 137 -10.21 7.07 6.31
N ILE A 138 -10.98 5.98 6.22
CA ILE A 138 -11.70 5.58 5.00
C ILE A 138 -13.21 5.80 5.12
N GLY A 139 -13.65 6.62 6.08
CA GLY A 139 -15.06 6.96 6.27
C GLY A 139 -15.89 5.89 6.99
N ILE A 140 -15.27 4.96 7.73
CA ILE A 140 -16.01 4.03 8.59
C ILE A 140 -16.67 4.82 9.74
N PRO A 141 -18.00 4.75 9.91
CA PRO A 141 -18.67 5.43 11.00
C PRO A 141 -18.22 4.92 12.38
N GLU A 142 -18.08 5.82 13.35
CA GLU A 142 -17.70 5.47 14.73
C GLU A 142 -18.61 4.39 15.34
N GLN A 143 -19.91 4.44 15.03
CA GLN A 143 -20.90 3.46 15.50
C GLN A 143 -20.55 2.02 15.07
N THR A 144 -19.90 1.85 13.92
CA THR A 144 -19.45 0.54 13.43
C THR A 144 -18.44 -0.08 14.38
N TYR A 145 -17.47 0.70 14.87
CA TYR A 145 -16.48 0.23 15.84
C TYR A 145 -17.12 -0.10 17.19
N ARG A 146 -18.04 0.75 17.67
CA ARG A 146 -18.76 0.51 18.93
C ARG A 146 -19.61 -0.77 18.90
N ARG A 147 -20.27 -1.06 17.77
CA ARG A 147 -21.03 -2.31 17.58
C ARG A 147 -20.15 -3.56 17.61
N LEU A 148 -18.87 -3.43 17.25
CA LEU A 148 -17.88 -4.49 17.36
C LEU A 148 -17.24 -4.58 18.75
N GLY A 149 -17.73 -3.81 19.73
CA GLY A 149 -17.18 -3.78 21.09
C GLY A 149 -15.85 -3.04 21.21
N LEU A 150 -15.44 -2.29 20.18
CA LEU A 150 -14.20 -1.52 20.20
C LEU A 150 -14.44 -0.13 20.78
N SER A 151 -13.63 0.23 21.78
CA SER A 151 -13.50 1.63 22.19
C SER A 151 -12.77 2.39 21.09
N TYR A 152 -13.50 3.30 20.43
CA TYR A 152 -12.96 4.10 19.32
C TYR A 152 -13.19 5.57 19.61
N VAL A 153 -12.12 6.35 19.48
CA VAL A 153 -12.17 7.81 19.45
C VAL A 153 -11.62 8.22 18.10
N ASN A 154 -12.35 9.05 17.36
CA ASN A 154 -11.89 9.53 16.06
C ASN A 154 -10.56 10.27 16.22
N PRO A 155 -9.44 9.72 15.69
CA PRO A 155 -8.13 10.32 15.89
C PRO A 155 -7.85 11.47 14.91
N PHE A 156 -8.69 11.65 13.88
CA PHE A 156 -8.37 12.49 12.72
C PHE A 156 -8.62 13.98 12.91
N ALA A 157 -9.17 14.43 14.04
CA ALA A 157 -9.51 15.84 14.30
C ALA A 157 -10.20 16.51 13.09
N LYS A 158 -9.51 17.43 12.39
CA LYS A 158 -9.98 18.10 11.15
C LYS A 158 -9.38 17.52 9.85
N GLY A 159 -8.47 16.57 9.94
CA GLY A 159 -7.79 15.93 8.81
C GLY A 159 -8.39 14.58 8.44
N PHE A 160 -7.68 13.86 7.57
CA PHE A 160 -8.04 12.51 7.13
C PHE A 160 -6.98 11.46 7.49
N TRP A 161 -5.87 11.88 8.08
CA TRP A 161 -4.78 11.00 8.50
C TRP A 161 -4.02 11.58 9.70
N VAL A 162 -3.36 10.70 10.45
CA VAL A 162 -2.50 11.04 11.60
C VAL A 162 -1.28 10.13 11.64
N GLN A 163 -0.17 10.62 12.21
CA GLN A 163 0.98 9.77 12.49
C GLN A 163 0.75 8.97 13.78
N LEU A 164 1.03 7.68 13.75
CA LEU A 164 1.05 6.82 14.92
C LEU A 164 2.47 6.74 15.47
N ILE A 165 2.62 6.96 16.77
CA ILE A 165 3.90 6.89 17.47
C ILE A 165 3.80 5.77 18.50
N CYS A 166 4.67 4.76 18.38
CA CYS A 166 4.78 3.74 19.40
C CYS A 166 5.44 4.37 20.63
N ARG A 167 4.73 4.40 21.77
CA ARG A 167 5.34 4.78 23.04
C ARG A 167 6.06 3.55 23.59
N SER A 168 7.38 3.65 23.70
CA SER A 168 8.26 2.72 24.42
C SER A 168 8.00 2.78 25.92
#